data_AF-A0A958LG69-F1
#
_entry.id   AF-A0A958LG69-F1
#
_cell.length_a   1.000
_cell.length_b   1.000
_cell.length_c   1.000
_cell.angle_alpha   90.00
_cell.angle_beta   90.00
_cell.angle_gamma   90.00
#
_symmetry.space_group_name_H-M   'P 1'
#
loop_
_entity.id
_entity.type
_entity.pdbx_description
1 polymer ?
#
loop_
_entity_poly.entity_id
_entity_poly.type
_entity_poly.pdbx_seq_one_letter_code
_entity_poly.pdbx_strand_id
1 'polypeptide(L)'
;FRQHYGSDAMDAANLLMPLVKFISPSDPRMLSTIDRTLTDLTTDSLVYRYDPELSPDGLEGKEGTFSICTFWLVEGLTRAGRLDDARWIFQKMLGYSNSLGLYAEEIGHHGESLGNFPQAFTHLSLISAAYNLDKALSRSGSRV
;
A
#
# COMPACT_ATOMS: atom_id res chain seq x y z
N PHE A 1 3.33 -12.46 7.14
CA PHE A 1 4.41 -12.97 6.27
C PHE A 1 5.60 -12.06 6.39
N ARG A 2 6.81 -12.56 6.12
CA ARG A 2 8.09 -11.84 6.22
C ARG A 2 8.69 -11.68 4.81
N GLN A 3 9.75 -10.89 4.68
CA GLN A 3 10.48 -10.74 3.41
C GLN A 3 11.16 -12.05 2.97
N HIS A 4 11.84 -12.73 3.90
CA HIS A 4 12.45 -14.05 3.68
C HIS A 4 12.47 -14.89 4.97
N TYR A 5 12.76 -16.19 4.83
CA TYR A 5 12.87 -17.08 5.99
C TYR A 5 14.02 -16.68 6.92
N GLY A 6 13.78 -16.75 8.23
CA GLY A 6 14.77 -16.42 9.25
C GLY A 6 14.96 -14.93 9.54
N SER A 7 14.21 -14.05 8.89
CA SER A 7 14.22 -12.60 9.16
C SER A 7 12.90 -12.11 9.76
N ASP A 8 12.99 -11.03 10.53
CA ASP A 8 11.84 -10.28 11.01
C ASP A 8 11.45 -9.12 10.08
N ALA A 9 12.23 -8.86 9.03
CA ALA A 9 11.96 -7.82 8.06
C ALA A 9 10.64 -8.09 7.31
N MET A 10 9.88 -7.01 7.10
CA MET A 10 8.63 -7.00 6.35
C MET A 10 8.91 -6.55 4.90
N ASP A 11 8.08 -7.02 3.97
CA ASP A 11 8.03 -6.53 2.60
C ASP A 11 6.58 -6.29 2.21
N ALA A 12 6.27 -5.09 1.70
CA ALA A 12 4.96 -4.68 1.26
C ALA A 12 4.44 -5.50 0.07
N ALA A 13 5.29 -6.17 -0.70
CA ALA A 13 4.88 -7.12 -1.73
C ALA A 13 4.01 -8.26 -1.17
N ASN A 14 4.10 -8.56 0.13
CA ASN A 14 3.21 -9.52 0.78
C ASN A 14 1.73 -9.09 0.72
N LEU A 15 1.43 -7.80 0.57
CA LEU A 15 0.06 -7.31 0.37
C LEU A 15 -0.56 -7.79 -0.95
N LEU A 16 0.23 -8.24 -1.93
CA LEU A 16 -0.28 -8.78 -3.19
C LEU A 16 -0.95 -10.15 -3.03
N MET A 17 -0.60 -10.93 -2.01
CA MET A 17 -1.13 -12.30 -1.84
C MET A 17 -2.66 -12.39 -1.90
N PRO A 18 -3.45 -11.57 -1.18
CA PRO A 18 -4.91 -11.59 -1.29
C PRO A 18 -5.42 -10.99 -2.61
N LEU A 19 -4.65 -10.12 -3.26
CA LEU A 19 -5.00 -9.51 -4.55
C LEU A 19 -4.93 -10.56 -5.68
N VAL A 20 -3.92 -11.42 -5.64
CA VAL A 20 -3.72 -12.53 -6.60
C VAL A 20 -4.36 -13.85 -6.17
N LYS A 21 -5.20 -13.83 -5.13
CA LYS A 21 -5.95 -14.99 -4.60
C LYS A 21 -5.07 -16.12 -4.05
N PHE A 22 -3.85 -15.80 -3.63
CA PHE A 22 -2.96 -16.77 -2.97
C PHE A 22 -3.46 -17.14 -1.57
N ILE A 23 -4.05 -16.17 -0.84
CA ILE A 23 -4.60 -16.37 0.50
C ILE A 23 -5.92 -15.62 0.66
N SER A 24 -6.79 -16.10 1.56
CA SER A 24 -7.99 -15.35 1.93
C SER A 24 -7.61 -14.01 2.56
N PRO A 25 -8.26 -12.90 2.19
CA PRO A 25 -8.06 -11.61 2.85
C PRO A 25 -8.36 -11.61 4.35
N SER A 26 -9.22 -12.54 4.80
CA SER A 26 -9.59 -12.71 6.21
C SER A 26 -8.75 -13.78 6.94
N ASP A 27 -7.76 -14.39 6.28
CA ASP A 27 -6.85 -15.33 6.95
C ASP A 27 -6.08 -14.59 8.06
N PRO A 28 -6.00 -15.14 9.28
CA PRO A 28 -5.30 -14.50 10.40
C PRO A 28 -3.86 -14.09 10.08
N ARG A 29 -3.16 -14.85 9.23
CA ARG A 29 -1.79 -14.51 8.79
C ARG A 29 -1.78 -13.30 7.88
N MET A 30 -2.81 -13.13 7.04
CA MET A 30 -2.94 -11.96 6.19
C MET A 30 -3.31 -10.72 6.99
N LEU A 31 -4.25 -10.83 7.93
CA LEU A 31 -4.60 -9.74 8.85
C LEU A 31 -3.38 -9.27 9.64
N SER A 32 -2.63 -10.21 10.22
CA SER A 32 -1.36 -9.91 10.91
C SER A 32 -0.32 -9.27 9.99
N THR A 33 -0.32 -9.60 8.70
CA THR A 33 0.58 -8.97 7.70
C THR A 33 0.20 -7.52 7.46
N ILE A 34 -1.11 -7.23 7.30
CA ILE A 34 -1.62 -5.86 7.17
C ILE A 34 -1.24 -5.03 8.41
N ASP A 35 -1.47 -5.58 9.62
CA ASP A 35 -1.16 -4.89 10.88
C ASP A 35 0.34 -4.59 11.03
N ARG A 36 1.19 -5.53 10.62
CA ARG A 36 2.64 -5.30 10.60
C ARG A 36 3.06 -4.32 9.52
N THR A 37 2.47 -4.32 8.34
CA THR A 37 2.77 -3.28 7.33
C THR A 37 2.41 -1.88 7.86
N LEU A 38 1.27 -1.74 8.54
CA LEU A 38 0.85 -0.49 9.17
C LEU A 38 1.83 -0.01 10.25
N THR A 39 2.40 -0.94 11.02
CA THR A 39 3.28 -0.61 12.16
C THR A 39 4.72 -0.42 11.74
N ASP A 40 5.22 -1.32 10.89
CA ASP A 40 6.65 -1.48 10.61
C ASP A 40 7.08 -0.75 9.33
N LEU A 41 6.17 -0.54 8.37
CA LEU A 41 6.49 0.01 7.04
C LEU A 41 5.73 1.28 6.69
N THR A 42 4.86 1.79 7.56
CA THR A 42 4.03 2.97 7.26
C THR A 42 4.48 4.19 8.04
N THR A 43 4.71 5.30 7.35
CA THR A 43 4.91 6.62 7.96
C THR A 43 3.78 7.54 7.53
N ASP A 44 3.02 8.02 8.51
CA ASP A 44 1.72 8.70 8.34
C ASP A 44 0.68 7.85 7.59
N SER A 45 0.74 7.80 6.26
CA SER A 45 -0.11 6.94 5.43
C SER A 45 0.64 6.39 4.22
N LEU A 46 1.95 6.62 4.16
CA LEU A 46 2.80 6.24 3.05
C LEU A 46 3.60 5.00 3.42
N VAL A 47 3.66 4.04 2.50
CA VAL A 47 4.22 2.71 2.76
C VAL A 47 5.58 2.56 2.08
N TYR A 48 6.59 2.22 2.86
CA TYR A 48 7.87 1.74 2.35
C TYR A 48 7.75 0.33 1.81
N ARG A 49 8.55 -0.02 0.80
CA ARG A 49 8.56 -1.39 0.28
C ARG A 49 9.13 -2.36 1.32
N TYR A 50 10.26 -2.02 1.92
CA TYR A 50 10.90 -2.71 3.04
C TYR A 50 11.57 -1.67 3.94
N ASP A 51 12.00 -2.10 5.11
CA ASP A 51 12.85 -1.28 5.97
C ASP A 51 14.30 -1.34 5.46
N PRO A 52 14.87 -0.23 4.94
CA PRO A 52 16.23 -0.23 4.39
C PRO A 52 17.31 -0.49 5.44
N GLU A 53 17.06 -0.25 6.74
CA GLU A 53 18.01 -0.57 7.81
C GLU A 53 18.08 -2.09 8.08
N LEU A 54 16.93 -2.77 7.97
CA LEU A 54 16.84 -4.23 8.16
C LEU A 54 17.11 -5.02 6.88
N SER A 55 17.00 -4.37 5.72
CA SER A 55 17.18 -4.96 4.40
C SER A 55 17.90 -3.99 3.45
N PRO A 56 19.22 -3.79 3.61
CA PRO A 56 20.00 -2.96 2.72
C PRO A 56 20.02 -3.57 1.31
N ASP A 57 19.46 -2.85 0.35
CA ASP A 57 19.36 -3.23 -1.07
C ASP A 57 20.59 -2.83 -1.90
N GLY A 58 21.52 -2.08 -1.29
CA GLY A 58 22.73 -1.59 -1.92
C GLY A 58 22.53 -0.31 -2.75
N LEU A 59 21.38 0.37 -2.64
CA LEU A 59 21.13 1.66 -3.28
C LEU A 59 21.60 2.81 -2.38
N GLU A 60 22.21 3.83 -2.99
CA GLU A 60 22.61 5.05 -2.29
C GLU A 60 21.42 6.02 -2.20
N GLY A 61 21.06 6.42 -0.97
CA GLY A 61 20.04 7.43 -0.71
C GLY A 61 19.16 7.10 0.48
N LYS A 62 18.26 8.03 0.83
CA LYS A 62 17.10 7.72 1.67
C LYS A 62 15.96 7.41 0.71
N GLU A 63 15.58 6.14 0.62
CA GLU A 63 14.51 5.69 -0.26
C GLU A 63 13.20 6.41 0.09
N GLY A 64 12.41 6.78 -0.93
CA GLY A 64 11.08 7.32 -0.73
C GLY A 64 10.11 6.22 -0.32
N THR A 65 8.89 6.63 0.03
CA THR A 65 7.79 5.68 0.16
C THR A 65 7.25 5.32 -1.22
N PHE A 66 6.83 4.08 -1.43
CA PHE A 66 6.38 3.60 -2.73
C PHE A 66 4.88 3.81 -2.88
N SER A 67 4.48 4.63 -3.84
CA SER A 67 3.06 4.96 -4.07
C SER A 67 2.22 3.71 -4.33
N ILE A 68 2.78 2.75 -5.07
CA ILE A 68 2.16 1.46 -5.36
C ILE A 68 1.90 0.63 -4.10
N CYS A 69 2.84 0.63 -3.14
CA CYS A 69 2.72 -0.13 -1.90
C CYS A 69 1.58 0.42 -1.03
N THR A 70 1.41 1.75 -1.01
CA THR A 70 0.27 2.37 -0.31
C THR A 70 -1.07 1.98 -0.93
N PHE A 71 -1.18 1.95 -2.27
CA PHE A 71 -2.41 1.49 -2.92
C PHE A 71 -2.69 0.01 -2.69
N TRP A 72 -1.66 -0.85 -2.62
CA TRP A 72 -1.84 -2.24 -2.20
C TRP A 72 -2.34 -2.35 -0.76
N LEU A 73 -1.88 -1.50 0.14
CA LEU A 73 -2.36 -1.47 1.52
C LEU A 73 -3.84 -1.09 1.58
N VAL A 74 -4.26 -0.07 0.82
CA VAL A 74 -5.67 0.32 0.70
C VAL A 74 -6.53 -0.86 0.23
N GLU A 75 -6.10 -1.55 -0.84
CA GLU A 75 -6.86 -2.69 -1.35
C GLU A 75 -6.85 -3.88 -0.37
N GLY A 76 -5.73 -4.12 0.31
CA GLY A 76 -5.62 -5.13 1.36
C GLY A 76 -6.60 -4.89 2.51
N LEU A 77 -6.63 -3.66 3.05
CA LEU A 77 -7.58 -3.22 4.08
C LEU A 77 -9.03 -3.34 3.61
N THR A 78 -9.31 -2.93 2.37
CA THR A 78 -10.63 -3.04 1.74
C THR A 78 -11.11 -4.49 1.74
N ARG A 79 -10.27 -5.42 1.28
CA ARG A 79 -10.59 -6.84 1.20
C ARG A 79 -10.71 -7.50 2.57
N ALA A 80 -9.99 -6.99 3.57
CA ALA A 80 -10.10 -7.38 4.98
C ALA A 80 -11.35 -6.81 5.67
N GLY A 81 -12.13 -5.95 5.00
CA GLY A 81 -13.32 -5.31 5.57
C GLY A 81 -13.05 -4.09 6.45
N ARG A 82 -11.80 -3.60 6.50
CA ARG A 82 -11.38 -2.40 7.26
C ARG A 82 -11.57 -1.15 6.41
N LEU A 83 -12.82 -0.84 6.11
CA LEU A 83 -13.17 0.16 5.09
C LEU A 83 -12.84 1.60 5.51
N ASP A 84 -12.93 1.92 6.81
CA ASP A 84 -12.63 3.27 7.29
C ASP A 84 -11.13 3.60 7.15
N ASP A 85 -10.26 2.68 7.57
CA ASP A 85 -8.80 2.80 7.40
C ASP A 85 -8.43 2.89 5.92
N ALA A 86 -9.01 2.01 5.09
CA ALA A 86 -8.78 1.99 3.64
C ALA A 86 -9.17 3.34 3.01
N ARG A 87 -10.34 3.87 3.37
CA ARG A 87 -10.84 5.15 2.86
C ARG A 87 -9.96 6.31 3.29
N TRP A 88 -9.54 6.35 4.56
CA TRP A 88 -8.68 7.41 5.08
C TRP A 88 -7.34 7.46 4.34
N ILE A 89 -6.64 6.33 4.23
CA ILE A 89 -5.35 6.24 3.54
C ILE A 89 -5.51 6.57 2.05
N PHE A 90 -6.57 6.07 1.40
CA PHE A 90 -6.84 6.37 0.00
C PHE A 90 -7.03 7.87 -0.24
N GLN A 91 -7.81 8.55 0.60
CA GLN A 91 -8.04 10.00 0.48
C GLN A 91 -6.75 10.81 0.65
N LYS A 92 -5.87 10.41 1.59
CA LYS A 92 -4.56 11.02 1.71
C LYS A 92 -3.70 10.83 0.47
N MET A 93 -3.69 9.61 -0.08
CA MET A 93 -2.96 9.33 -1.32
C MET A 93 -3.41 10.22 -2.48
N LEU A 94 -4.71 10.51 -2.60
CA LEU A 94 -5.20 11.43 -3.63
C LEU A 94 -4.59 12.83 -3.56
N GLY A 95 -4.11 13.26 -2.39
CA GLY A 95 -3.44 14.54 -2.20
C GLY A 95 -2.03 14.63 -2.80
N TYR A 96 -1.38 13.50 -3.11
CA TYR A 96 -0.03 13.46 -3.67
C TYR A 96 0.03 13.47 -5.19
N SER A 97 -1.12 13.45 -5.88
CA SER A 97 -1.14 13.62 -7.33
C SER A 97 -0.77 15.04 -7.72
N ASN A 98 -0.15 15.21 -8.90
CA ASN A 98 0.02 16.54 -9.47
C ASN A 98 -1.33 17.11 -10.00
N SER A 99 -1.30 18.31 -10.57
CA SER A 99 -2.49 18.97 -11.15
C SER A 99 -3.18 18.20 -12.28
N LEU A 100 -2.52 17.20 -12.86
CA LEU A 100 -3.08 16.32 -13.90
C LEU A 100 -3.59 14.98 -13.33
N GLY A 101 -3.53 14.78 -12.02
CA GLY A 101 -3.88 13.51 -11.38
C GLY A 101 -2.82 12.42 -11.55
N LEU A 102 -1.59 12.78 -11.91
CA LEU A 102 -0.50 11.84 -12.16
C LEU A 102 0.37 11.63 -10.93
N TYR A 103 0.86 10.39 -10.78
CA TYR A 103 1.72 9.95 -9.68
C TYR A 103 3.10 9.51 -10.17
N ALA A 104 4.09 9.72 -9.31
CA ALA A 104 5.41 9.14 -9.46
C ALA A 104 5.46 7.71 -8.88
N GLU A 105 6.63 7.10 -8.99
CA GLU A 105 6.95 5.84 -8.34
C GLU A 105 7.00 6.01 -6.82
N GLU A 106 7.71 7.04 -6.37
CA GLU A 106 8.01 7.29 -4.97
C GLU A 106 7.53 8.68 -4.54
N ILE A 107 7.27 8.80 -3.24
CA ILE A 107 7.01 10.07 -2.55
C ILE A 107 8.11 10.26 -1.51
N GLY A 108 8.83 11.36 -1.65
CA GLY A 108 9.89 11.77 -0.72
C GLY A 108 9.35 12.31 0.60
N HIS A 109 10.26 12.56 1.54
CA HIS A 109 9.89 12.95 2.92
C HIS A 109 9.15 14.30 3.01
N HIS A 110 9.30 15.18 2.02
CA HIS A 110 8.60 16.47 1.95
C HIS A 110 7.36 16.40 1.03
N GLY A 111 6.98 15.21 0.58
CA GLY A 111 5.85 14.99 -0.33
C GLY A 111 6.20 15.20 -1.82
N GLU A 112 7.47 15.35 -2.15
CA GLU A 112 7.94 15.49 -3.51
C GLU A 112 7.85 14.18 -4.31
N SER A 113 7.52 14.28 -5.60
CA SER A 113 7.54 13.16 -6.53
C SER A 113 8.98 12.71 -6.82
N LEU A 114 9.27 11.43 -6.62
CA LEU A 114 10.58 10.81 -6.87
C LEU A 114 10.47 9.61 -7.82
N GLY A 115 11.60 9.28 -8.46
CA GLY A 115 11.70 8.13 -9.35
C GLY A 115 10.95 8.30 -10.67
N ASN A 116 10.45 7.20 -11.22
CA ASN A 116 9.78 7.20 -12.53
C ASN A 116 8.51 8.05 -12.52
N PHE A 117 8.29 8.86 -13.57
CA PHE A 117 7.12 9.72 -13.69
C PHE A 117 6.66 9.89 -15.15
N PRO A 118 5.36 9.74 -15.46
CA PRO A 118 4.31 9.16 -14.62
C PRO A 118 4.48 7.64 -14.52
N GLN A 119 4.34 7.07 -13.31
CA GLN A 119 4.63 5.64 -13.12
C GLN A 119 3.39 4.77 -13.40
N ALA A 120 3.43 3.98 -14.47
CA ALA A 120 2.26 3.21 -14.93
C ALA A 120 1.74 2.21 -13.88
N PHE A 121 2.64 1.53 -13.16
CA PHE A 121 2.23 0.57 -12.12
C PHE A 121 1.55 1.23 -10.92
N THR A 122 1.98 2.43 -10.53
CA THR A 122 1.29 3.23 -9.51
C THR A 122 -0.16 3.49 -9.93
N HIS A 123 -0.39 3.92 -11.17
CA HIS A 123 -1.74 4.19 -11.67
C HIS A 123 -2.59 2.92 -11.78
N LEU A 124 -1.99 1.78 -12.16
CA LEU A 124 -2.68 0.50 -12.16
C LEU A 124 -3.17 0.12 -10.74
N SER A 125 -2.31 0.30 -9.73
CA SER A 125 -2.67 0.02 -8.34
C SER A 125 -3.72 0.99 -7.80
N LEU A 126 -3.66 2.27 -8.17
CA LEU A 126 -4.68 3.27 -7.87
C LEU A 126 -6.06 2.84 -8.40
N ILE A 127 -6.15 2.44 -9.67
CA ILE A 127 -7.40 2.00 -10.29
C ILE A 127 -7.95 0.76 -9.57
N SER A 128 -7.09 -0.22 -9.28
CA SER A 128 -7.48 -1.44 -8.57
C SER A 128 -8.01 -1.14 -7.17
N ALA A 129 -7.29 -0.32 -6.39
CA ALA A 129 -7.70 0.09 -5.05
C ALA A 129 -9.02 0.86 -5.06
N ALA A 130 -9.16 1.84 -5.95
CA ALA A 130 -10.37 2.64 -6.11
C ALA A 130 -11.60 1.78 -6.43
N TYR A 131 -11.47 0.89 -7.43
CA TYR A 131 -12.56 0.01 -7.85
C TYR A 131 -13.03 -0.92 -6.73
N ASN A 132 -12.09 -1.55 -6.01
CA ASN A 132 -12.45 -2.48 -4.94
C ASN A 132 -13.03 -1.75 -3.73
N LEU A 133 -12.49 -0.58 -3.37
CA LEU A 133 -12.99 0.22 -2.26
C LEU A 133 -14.40 0.71 -2.52
N ASP A 134 -14.66 1.30 -3.69
CA ASP A 134 -16.00 1.76 -4.09
C ASP A 134 -17.04 0.63 -4.05
N LYS A 135 -16.68 -0.53 -4.62
CA LYS A 135 -17.52 -1.73 -4.58
C LYS A 135 -17.81 -2.21 -3.17
N ALA A 136 -16.83 -2.15 -2.27
CA ALA A 136 -17.01 -2.56 -0.87
C ALA A 136 -17.91 -1.58 -0.11
N LEU A 137 -17.69 -0.28 -0.27
CA LEU A 137 -18.50 0.78 0.35
C LEU A 137 -19.96 0.74 -0.11
N SER A 138 -20.20 0.50 -1.41
CA SER A 138 -21.55 0.35 -1.95
C SER A 138 -22.29 -0.84 -1.31
N ARG A 139 -21.58 -1.97 -1.11
CA ARG A 139 -22.16 -3.17 -0.47
C ARG A 139 -22.45 -2.97 1.02
N SER A 140 -21.64 -2.19 1.74
CA SER A 140 -21.91 -1.87 3.14
C SER A 140 -23.08 -0.89 3.29
N GLY A 141 -23.21 0.07 2.37
CA GLY A 141 -24.30 1.05 2.38
C GLY A 141 -25.68 0.46 2.07
N SER A 142 -25.77 -0.59 1.25
CA SER A 142 -27.03 -1.28 0.95
C SER A 142 -27.54 -2.23 2.06
N ARG A 143 -26.85 -2.33 3.20
CA ARG A 143 -27.25 -3.17 4.34
C ARG A 143 -28.02 -2.41 5.44
N VAL A 144 -28.45 -1.17 5.16
CA VAL A 144 -29.30 -0.35 6.05
C VAL A 144 -30.73 -0.35 5.55
#